data_AF-A0AAU5BTK0-F1
#
_entry.id   AF-A0AAU5BTK0-F1
#
_cell.length_a   1.000
_cell.length_b   1.000
_cell.length_c   1.000
_cell.angle_alpha   90.00
_cell.angle_beta   90.00
_cell.angle_gamma   90.00
#
_symmetry.space_group_name_H-M   'P 1'
#
loop_
_entity.id
_entity.type
_entity.pdbx_description
1 polymer ?
#
loop_
_entity_poly.entity_id
_entity_poly.type
_entity_poly.pdbx_seq_one_letter_code
_entity_poly.pdbx_strand_id
1 'polypeptide(L)'
;MRMNDTYQDAVSGTLASVDNGSRTNMTVTNGTPVHLWVYWVGFDRLLYGRNKRTNRLAPGYPGQILDPGATITWKNIDRSYYFVAKVGYSGAFAAVWRADRNNAAVTLTGRDLLDPDDIGETPVPTGSVIVPPHGPRILVGTGTLQKNRFVTREQFWQRLPNSYSLAAGEDKTVDYTQTQGMQESSSDTRTVTGSVSASAGGGWGPFSASVNASLSQSSTKSQQVTVSTQTTSFTSNQYSNDDSHGWMCLFWQLTDVLTVFDETGTQLASIVSATGPSVVWGPVDVDKLVKEDLDPPAPPTEIRHDTPEIVSVRPA
;
A
#
# COMPACT_ATOMS: atom_id res chain seq x y z
N MET A 1 7.66 -10.82 1.78
CA MET A 1 7.37 -11.04 3.22
C MET A 1 5.89 -11.36 3.36
N ARG A 2 5.50 -12.34 4.17
CA ARG A 2 4.06 -12.60 4.38
C ARG A 2 3.45 -11.59 5.33
N MET A 3 2.18 -11.31 5.12
CA MET A 3 1.35 -10.52 6.01
C MET A 3 1.33 -11.18 7.40
N ASN A 4 1.67 -10.40 8.42
CA ASN A 4 1.60 -10.79 9.83
C ASN A 4 0.84 -9.71 10.61
N ASP A 5 0.52 -9.96 11.87
CA ASP A 5 -0.28 -9.06 12.71
C ASP A 5 0.27 -7.62 12.72
N THR A 6 1.60 -7.45 12.80
CA THR A 6 2.22 -6.11 12.77
C THR A 6 2.02 -5.41 11.43
N TYR A 7 2.15 -6.11 10.32
CA TYR A 7 1.89 -5.56 8.99
C TYR A 7 0.39 -5.27 8.81
N GLN A 8 -0.50 -6.15 9.27
CA GLN A 8 -1.95 -5.93 9.22
C GLN A 8 -2.32 -4.67 9.99
N ASP A 9 -1.83 -4.54 11.22
CA ASP A 9 -2.06 -3.37 12.07
C ASP A 9 -1.48 -2.08 11.45
N ALA A 10 -0.32 -2.16 10.80
CA ALA A 10 0.30 -1.01 10.15
C ALA A 10 -0.51 -0.55 8.93
N VAL A 11 -1.02 -1.50 8.16
CA VAL A 11 -1.79 -1.27 6.94
C VAL A 11 -3.20 -0.74 7.26
N SER A 12 -3.85 -1.28 8.29
CA SER A 12 -5.15 -0.82 8.78
C SER A 12 -5.08 0.49 9.56
N GLY A 13 -3.89 0.90 10.00
CA GLY A 13 -3.69 2.08 10.85
C GLY A 13 -4.04 1.86 12.32
N THR A 14 -4.14 0.61 12.77
CA THR A 14 -4.38 0.26 14.18
C THR A 14 -3.11 0.08 14.99
N LEU A 15 -1.95 0.00 14.34
CA LEU A 15 -0.66 -0.17 15.01
C LEU A 15 -0.36 0.98 15.97
N ALA A 16 0.02 0.64 17.20
CA ALA A 16 0.51 1.58 18.20
C ALA A 16 1.91 1.19 18.66
N SER A 17 2.77 2.18 18.87
CA SER A 17 4.00 1.98 19.64
C SER A 17 3.66 1.76 21.12
N VAL A 18 4.63 1.25 21.88
CA VAL A 18 4.59 1.28 23.35
C VAL A 18 5.91 1.84 23.90
N ASP A 19 5.90 2.40 25.10
CA ASP A 19 7.12 2.85 25.78
C ASP A 19 7.42 1.87 26.91
N ASN A 20 8.56 1.21 26.83
CA ASN A 20 9.01 0.28 27.86
C ASN A 20 10.24 0.81 28.62
N GLY A 21 10.61 2.07 28.41
CA GLY A 21 11.75 2.75 29.01
C GLY A 21 13.12 2.24 28.51
N SER A 22 13.16 1.26 27.61
CA SER A 22 14.41 0.68 27.14
C SER A 22 14.89 1.37 25.87
N ARG A 23 16.02 2.06 25.94
CA ARG A 23 16.54 2.84 24.82
C ARG A 23 17.51 2.04 23.93
N THR A 24 17.55 2.38 22.64
CA THR A 24 18.50 1.85 21.66
C THR A 24 18.87 2.91 20.62
N ASN A 25 19.93 2.65 19.87
CA ASN A 25 20.19 3.35 18.62
C ASN A 25 19.68 2.48 17.48
N MET A 26 19.17 3.13 16.44
CA MET A 26 18.63 2.45 15.26
C MET A 26 19.15 3.12 14.01
N THR A 27 19.62 2.31 13.08
CA THR A 27 20.01 2.73 11.74
C THR A 27 19.11 2.07 10.72
N VAL A 28 18.59 2.84 9.77
CA VAL A 28 17.77 2.31 8.67
C VAL A 28 18.36 2.77 7.35
N THR A 29 18.61 1.81 6.47
CA THR A 29 19.11 2.03 5.11
C THR A 29 18.03 1.67 4.11
N ASN A 30 17.84 2.50 3.09
CA ASN A 30 16.95 2.18 1.98
C ASN A 30 17.75 1.48 0.87
N GLY A 31 17.61 0.16 0.77
CA GLY A 31 18.14 -0.65 -0.32
C GLY A 31 17.18 -0.83 -1.48
N THR A 32 16.04 -0.12 -1.51
CA THR A 32 15.11 -0.11 -2.65
C THR A 32 15.48 1.02 -3.63
N PRO A 33 15.07 0.93 -4.91
CA PRO A 33 15.28 2.02 -5.87
C PRO A 33 14.27 3.17 -5.72
N VAL A 34 13.35 3.12 -4.75
CA VAL A 34 12.31 4.13 -4.56
C VAL A 34 12.64 5.04 -3.38
N HIS A 35 12.18 6.29 -3.44
CA HIS A 35 12.25 7.20 -2.31
C HIS A 35 11.22 6.79 -1.26
N LEU A 36 11.64 6.71 0.00
CA LEU A 36 10.76 6.35 1.11
C LEU A 36 10.54 7.53 2.05
N TRP A 37 9.33 7.66 2.56
CA TRP A 37 9.00 8.49 3.69
C TRP A 37 8.84 7.59 4.91
N VAL A 38 9.69 7.80 5.91
CA VAL A 38 9.69 7.04 7.15
C VAL A 38 8.95 7.83 8.23
N TYR A 39 7.90 7.21 8.76
CA TYR A 39 7.06 7.74 9.81
C TYR A 39 7.31 7.01 11.12
N TRP A 40 7.14 7.75 12.21
CA TRP A 40 7.07 7.19 13.55
C TRP A 40 5.63 6.82 13.85
N VAL A 41 5.39 5.68 14.46
CA VAL A 41 4.05 5.29 14.91
C VAL A 41 3.87 5.78 16.35
N GLY A 42 2.87 6.62 16.60
CA GLY A 42 2.56 7.12 17.93
C GLY A 42 1.86 6.09 18.82
N PHE A 43 1.73 6.41 20.11
CA PHE A 43 0.90 5.64 21.05
C PHE A 43 -0.60 5.77 20.76
N ASP A 44 -0.97 6.88 20.11
CA ASP A 44 -2.30 7.23 19.63
C ASP A 44 -2.62 6.62 18.25
N ARG A 45 -1.75 5.73 17.74
CA ARG A 45 -1.85 5.07 16.41
C ARG A 45 -1.67 6.02 15.22
N LEU A 46 -1.29 7.28 15.44
CA LEU A 46 -1.06 8.22 14.35
C LEU A 46 0.36 8.09 13.79
N LEU A 47 0.53 8.48 12.53
CA LEU A 47 1.84 8.58 11.90
C LEU A 47 2.44 9.98 12.13
N TYR A 48 3.58 10.01 12.80
CA TYR A 48 4.32 11.20 13.16
C TYR A 48 5.42 11.47 12.13
N GLY A 49 5.40 12.67 11.57
CA GLY A 49 6.43 13.20 10.71
C GLY A 49 7.19 14.34 11.39
N ARG A 50 8.26 14.82 10.76
CA ARG A 50 9.08 15.91 11.30
C ARG A 50 8.56 17.26 10.82
N ASN A 51 8.13 18.09 11.75
CA ASN A 51 7.83 19.49 11.47
C ASN A 51 9.16 20.25 11.26
N LYS A 52 9.43 20.70 10.03
CA LYS A 52 10.68 21.43 9.70
C LYS A 52 10.82 22.76 10.44
N ARG A 53 9.72 23.41 10.83
CA ARG A 53 9.73 24.72 11.51
C ARG A 53 10.06 24.58 12.99
N THR A 54 9.43 23.63 13.67
CA THR A 54 9.59 23.45 15.13
C THR A 54 10.62 22.40 15.48
N ASN A 55 11.09 21.64 14.48
CA ASN A 55 11.95 20.48 14.64
C ASN A 55 11.35 19.37 15.52
N ARG A 56 10.02 19.37 15.73
CA ARG A 56 9.33 18.38 16.55
C ARG A 56 8.64 17.33 15.68
N LEU A 57 8.50 16.13 16.23
CA LEU A 57 7.63 15.10 15.68
C LEU A 57 6.18 15.45 16.03
N ALA A 58 5.29 15.37 15.05
CA ALA A 58 3.87 15.60 15.24
C ALA A 58 3.05 14.87 14.15
N PRO A 59 1.80 14.51 14.43
CA PRO A 59 0.93 13.91 13.44
C PRO A 59 0.62 14.89 12.31
N GLY A 60 0.38 14.37 11.11
CA GLY A 60 0.03 15.16 9.92
C GLY A 60 1.20 15.86 9.22
N TYR A 61 2.43 15.73 9.73
CA TYR A 61 3.64 16.20 9.05
C TYR A 61 4.23 15.11 8.15
N PRO A 62 4.98 15.48 7.09
CA PRO A 62 5.61 14.50 6.22
C PRO A 62 6.65 13.66 6.97
N GLY A 63 6.77 12.40 6.56
CA GLY A 63 7.78 11.48 7.07
C GLY A 63 9.18 11.96 6.74
N GLN A 64 10.17 11.38 7.40
CA GLN A 64 11.56 11.65 7.08
C GLN A 64 11.92 11.01 5.74
N ILE A 65 12.49 11.81 4.84
CA ILE A 65 12.90 11.33 3.51
C ILE A 65 14.12 10.41 3.67
N LEU A 66 14.04 9.24 3.05
CA LEU A 66 15.09 8.25 2.96
C LEU A 66 15.25 7.85 1.48
N ASP A 67 16.19 8.51 0.81
CA ASP A 67 16.47 8.30 -0.62
C ASP A 67 17.11 6.92 -0.88
N PRO A 68 17.06 6.40 -2.13
CA PRO A 68 17.73 5.16 -2.50
C PRO A 68 19.21 5.15 -2.08
N GLY A 69 19.64 4.10 -1.39
CA GLY A 69 21.00 3.94 -0.86
C GLY A 69 21.31 4.75 0.41
N ALA A 70 20.46 5.71 0.78
CA ALA A 70 20.70 6.57 1.93
C ALA A 70 20.47 5.84 3.25
N THR A 71 21.01 6.41 4.33
CA THR A 71 20.89 5.89 5.69
C THR A 71 20.47 6.99 6.67
N ILE A 72 19.52 6.67 7.55
CA ILE A 72 19.14 7.49 8.70
C ILE A 72 19.52 6.75 9.97
N THR A 73 20.12 7.47 10.93
CA THR A 73 20.36 6.95 12.28
C THR A 73 19.64 7.79 13.32
N TRP A 74 18.81 7.13 14.13
CA TRP A 74 18.22 7.68 15.34
C TRP A 74 18.97 7.19 16.57
N LYS A 75 19.20 8.08 17.53
CA LYS A 75 19.80 7.72 18.82
C LYS A 75 18.75 7.78 19.93
N ASN A 76 18.97 6.96 20.95
CA ASN A 76 18.19 6.97 22.18
C ASN A 76 16.67 6.84 21.95
N ILE A 77 16.26 6.00 21.00
CA ILE A 77 14.86 5.70 20.74
C ILE A 77 14.39 4.57 21.64
N ASP A 78 13.12 4.57 22.04
CA ASP A 78 12.58 3.45 22.80
C ASP A 78 12.48 2.19 21.93
N ARG A 79 12.76 1.03 22.52
CA ARG A 79 12.88 -0.24 21.81
C ARG A 79 11.56 -0.81 21.30
N SER A 80 10.45 -0.27 21.78
CA SER A 80 9.11 -0.70 21.39
C SER A 80 8.48 0.19 20.33
N TYR A 81 9.19 1.19 19.83
CA TYR A 81 8.63 2.07 18.81
C TYR A 81 8.59 1.37 17.46
N TYR A 82 7.46 1.49 16.79
CA TYR A 82 7.28 1.07 15.41
C TYR A 82 7.52 2.24 14.45
N PHE A 83 7.95 1.87 13.26
CA PHE A 83 8.21 2.78 12.15
C PHE A 83 7.56 2.21 10.90
N VAL A 84 6.99 3.09 10.08
CA VAL A 84 6.35 2.73 8.82
C VAL A 84 7.04 3.47 7.69
N ALA A 85 7.46 2.76 6.66
CA ALA A 85 7.93 3.34 5.41
C ALA A 85 6.80 3.35 4.37
N LYS A 86 6.62 4.50 3.73
CA LYS A 86 5.73 4.66 2.57
C LYS A 86 6.52 5.15 1.37
N VAL A 87 6.08 4.79 0.17
CA VAL A 87 6.65 5.29 -1.09
C VAL A 87 6.37 6.78 -1.20
N GLY A 88 7.40 7.59 -1.44
CA GLY A 88 7.28 9.05 -1.48
C GLY A 88 6.40 9.58 -2.63
N TYR A 89 6.29 8.83 -3.73
CA TYR A 89 5.54 9.22 -4.92
C TYR A 89 4.06 8.84 -4.87
N SER A 90 3.74 7.62 -4.42
CA SER A 90 2.37 7.08 -4.42
C SER A 90 1.73 7.04 -3.03
N GLY A 91 2.51 7.21 -1.97
CA GLY A 91 2.06 7.00 -0.59
C GLY A 91 1.84 5.53 -0.23
N ALA A 92 2.17 4.58 -1.11
CA ALA A 92 1.97 3.16 -0.86
C ALA A 92 2.77 2.68 0.36
N PHE A 93 2.17 1.85 1.19
CA PHE A 93 2.85 1.19 2.31
C PHE A 93 3.94 0.25 1.76
N ALA A 94 5.17 0.38 2.26
CA ALA A 94 6.31 -0.43 1.83
C ALA A 94 6.75 -1.43 2.90
N ALA A 95 6.93 -0.98 4.14
CA ALA A 95 7.41 -1.82 5.23
C ALA A 95 7.04 -1.24 6.59
N VAL A 96 7.02 -2.11 7.60
CA VAL A 96 6.96 -1.75 9.01
C VAL A 96 8.01 -2.52 9.79
N TRP A 97 8.59 -1.88 10.80
CA TRP A 97 9.54 -2.55 11.69
C TRP A 97 9.48 -1.95 13.09
N ARG A 98 10.01 -2.70 14.06
CA ARG A 98 10.15 -2.28 15.45
C ARG A 98 11.63 -2.06 15.79
N ALA A 99 11.89 -1.02 16.57
CA ALA A 99 13.23 -0.69 17.06
C ALA A 99 13.76 -1.64 18.15
N ASP A 100 13.84 -2.94 17.95
CA ASP A 100 14.35 -3.84 19.00
C ASP A 100 15.89 -4.04 18.99
N ARG A 101 16.43 -4.79 19.98
CA ARG A 101 17.88 -5.08 20.08
C ARG A 101 18.42 -5.83 18.87
N ASN A 102 17.58 -6.62 18.21
CA ASN A 102 17.98 -7.42 17.06
C ASN A 102 17.93 -6.59 15.77
N ASN A 103 17.20 -5.46 15.81
CA ASN A 103 16.99 -4.53 14.70
C ASN A 103 17.72 -3.18 14.92
N ALA A 104 18.93 -3.20 15.50
CA ALA A 104 19.74 -1.98 15.63
C ALA A 104 20.17 -1.41 14.27
N ALA A 105 20.16 -2.24 13.22
CA ALA A 105 20.34 -1.84 11.83
C ALA A 105 19.35 -2.61 10.93
N VAL A 106 18.53 -1.89 10.16
CA VAL A 106 17.58 -2.47 9.21
C VAL A 106 17.93 -1.95 7.82
N THR A 107 17.96 -2.84 6.82
CA THR A 107 18.07 -2.43 5.42
C THR A 107 16.79 -2.84 4.72
N LEU A 108 16.00 -1.85 4.27
CA LEU A 108 14.76 -2.09 3.55
C LEU A 108 15.08 -2.43 2.10
N THR A 109 14.75 -3.63 1.66
CA THR A 109 14.99 -4.13 0.31
C THR A 109 13.69 -4.64 -0.30
N GLY A 110 13.73 -5.05 -1.58
CA GLY A 110 12.60 -5.74 -2.21
C GLY A 110 12.15 -7.03 -1.51
N ARG A 111 12.94 -7.55 -0.56
CA ARG A 111 12.64 -8.76 0.22
C ARG A 111 11.74 -8.47 1.43
N ASP A 112 11.78 -7.25 1.93
CA ASP A 112 11.06 -6.77 3.11
C ASP A 112 9.65 -6.23 2.76
N LEU A 113 9.37 -6.14 1.45
CA LEU A 113 8.06 -5.83 0.90
C LEU A 113 7.09 -7.00 1.11
N LEU A 114 5.80 -6.70 1.18
CA LEU A 114 4.77 -7.74 1.25
C LEU A 114 4.77 -8.60 -0.02
N ASP A 115 4.43 -9.88 0.15
CA ASP A 115 4.28 -10.80 -0.97
C ASP A 115 3.12 -10.32 -1.86
N PRO A 116 3.23 -10.45 -3.19
CA PRO A 116 2.11 -10.17 -4.08
C PRO A 116 0.89 -11.00 -3.68
N ASP A 117 -0.28 -10.38 -3.80
CA ASP A 117 -1.60 -10.92 -3.45
C ASP A 117 -1.82 -11.14 -1.94
N ASP A 118 -0.80 -10.91 -1.10
CA ASP A 118 -0.85 -10.95 0.37
C ASP A 118 -0.88 -9.52 0.95
N ILE A 119 -1.84 -8.72 0.49
CA ILE A 119 -1.99 -7.29 0.84
C ILE A 119 -2.98 -7.03 1.98
N GLY A 120 -3.49 -8.09 2.61
CA GLY A 120 -4.50 -8.02 3.66
C GLY A 120 -5.93 -8.10 3.12
N GLU A 121 -6.90 -7.95 4.00
CA GLU A 121 -8.32 -8.10 3.69
C GLU A 121 -8.91 -6.87 2.99
N THR A 122 -10.06 -7.06 2.35
CA THR A 122 -10.85 -5.95 1.79
C THR A 122 -11.35 -5.04 2.91
N PRO A 123 -11.37 -3.71 2.72
CA PRO A 123 -11.97 -2.81 3.69
C PRO A 123 -13.41 -3.18 4.04
N VAL A 124 -13.73 -3.14 5.32
CA VAL A 124 -15.07 -3.47 5.84
C VAL A 124 -15.80 -2.21 6.32
N PRO A 125 -17.11 -2.07 6.04
CA PRO A 125 -17.97 -1.08 6.66
C PRO A 125 -17.85 -1.03 8.18
N THR A 126 -17.88 0.19 8.71
CA THR A 126 -17.99 0.49 10.13
C THR A 126 -19.22 1.36 10.37
N GLY A 127 -19.63 1.58 11.63
CA GLY A 127 -20.75 2.47 11.93
C GLY A 127 -20.52 3.93 11.49
N SER A 128 -19.26 4.35 11.47
CA SER A 128 -18.76 5.65 11.05
C SER A 128 -18.52 5.74 9.55
N VAL A 129 -18.26 4.61 8.87
CA VAL A 129 -17.98 4.53 7.43
C VAL A 129 -18.75 3.37 6.82
N ILE A 130 -20.00 3.63 6.43
CA ILE A 130 -20.88 2.62 5.83
C ILE A 130 -20.32 2.13 4.49
N VAL A 131 -19.73 3.01 3.68
CA VAL A 131 -19.11 2.65 2.40
C VAL A 131 -17.62 2.94 2.47
N PRO A 132 -16.78 1.91 2.70
CA PRO A 132 -15.34 2.09 2.80
C PRO A 132 -14.71 2.66 1.53
N PRO A 133 -13.64 3.46 1.66
CA PRO A 133 -12.82 3.86 0.52
C PRO A 133 -12.05 2.66 -0.04
N HIS A 134 -11.30 2.87 -1.12
CA HIS A 134 -10.34 1.87 -1.59
C HIS A 134 -9.38 1.43 -0.47
N GLY A 135 -8.93 0.18 -0.54
CA GLY A 135 -7.89 -0.32 0.34
C GLY A 135 -6.60 0.48 0.18
N PRO A 136 -5.74 0.49 1.22
CA PRO A 136 -4.44 1.12 1.14
C PRO A 136 -3.60 0.50 0.03
N ARG A 137 -2.81 1.33 -0.66
CA ARG A 137 -1.82 0.85 -1.64
C ARG A 137 -0.65 0.20 -0.92
N ILE A 138 -0.28 -0.98 -1.37
CA ILE A 138 0.85 -1.75 -0.86
C ILE A 138 1.89 -1.91 -1.94
N LEU A 139 3.14 -1.58 -1.66
CA LEU A 139 4.28 -1.86 -2.53
C LEU A 139 4.70 -3.32 -2.35
N VAL A 140 4.46 -4.13 -3.38
CA VAL A 140 4.73 -5.58 -3.37
C VAL A 140 5.93 -5.97 -4.23
N GLY A 141 6.50 -5.00 -4.95
CA GLY A 141 7.71 -5.19 -5.75
C GLY A 141 8.34 -3.88 -6.18
N THR A 142 9.67 -3.90 -6.28
CA THR A 142 10.45 -2.82 -6.90
C THR A 142 11.54 -3.43 -7.74
N GLY A 143 12.00 -2.78 -8.80
CA GLY A 143 13.07 -3.33 -9.65
C GLY A 143 13.84 -2.21 -10.32
N THR A 144 15.12 -2.44 -10.61
CA THR A 144 15.92 -1.52 -11.44
C THR A 144 15.92 -2.04 -12.87
N LEU A 145 15.72 -1.14 -13.82
CA LEU A 145 15.72 -1.38 -15.25
C LEU A 145 16.99 -0.78 -15.87
N GLN A 146 17.17 -0.96 -17.19
CA GLN A 146 18.27 -0.33 -17.91
C GLN A 146 18.19 1.21 -17.82
N LYS A 147 19.35 1.89 -17.98
CA LYS A 147 19.48 3.36 -17.93
C LYS A 147 19.06 3.97 -16.58
N ASN A 148 19.31 3.29 -15.46
CA ASN A 148 18.98 3.75 -14.10
C ASN A 148 17.49 4.05 -13.87
N ARG A 149 16.62 3.52 -14.74
CA ARG A 149 15.17 3.55 -14.54
C ARG A 149 14.79 2.54 -13.48
N PHE A 150 13.62 2.72 -12.89
CA PHE A 150 13.11 1.74 -11.94
C PHE A 150 11.62 1.49 -12.16
N VAL A 151 11.16 0.35 -11.67
CA VAL A 151 9.77 -0.08 -11.72
C VAL A 151 9.26 -0.33 -10.32
N THR A 152 8.03 0.06 -10.04
CA THR A 152 7.28 -0.34 -8.85
C THR A 152 6.11 -1.22 -9.25
N ARG A 153 5.77 -2.15 -8.36
CA ARG A 153 4.55 -2.95 -8.41
C ARG A 153 3.78 -2.69 -7.13
N GLU A 154 2.59 -2.10 -7.27
CA GLU A 154 1.72 -1.77 -6.16
C GLU A 154 0.39 -2.50 -6.30
N GLN A 155 -0.14 -3.00 -5.20
CA GLN A 155 -1.43 -3.68 -5.17
C GLN A 155 -2.35 -3.04 -4.13
N PHE A 156 -3.65 -3.02 -4.43
CA PHE A 156 -4.69 -2.56 -3.50
C PHE A 156 -6.06 -3.15 -3.83
N TRP A 157 -6.94 -3.16 -2.85
CA TRP A 157 -8.35 -3.48 -3.05
C TRP A 157 -9.11 -2.27 -3.61
N GLN A 158 -9.46 -2.32 -4.89
CA GLN A 158 -10.30 -1.32 -5.51
C GLN A 158 -11.76 -1.66 -5.29
N ARG A 159 -12.52 -0.71 -4.76
CA ARG A 159 -13.99 -0.79 -4.68
C ARG A 159 -14.55 -0.58 -6.07
N LEU A 160 -15.38 -1.51 -6.52
CA LEU A 160 -16.01 -1.44 -7.83
C LEU A 160 -17.30 -0.60 -7.78
N PRO A 161 -17.68 0.06 -8.89
CA PRO A 161 -18.88 0.89 -8.96
C PRO A 161 -20.20 0.09 -8.91
N ASN A 162 -20.13 -1.25 -9.06
CA ASN A 162 -21.27 -2.16 -9.01
C ASN A 162 -21.66 -2.55 -7.58
N SER A 163 -21.09 -1.95 -6.52
CA SER A 163 -21.64 -2.07 -5.17
C SER A 163 -23.08 -1.53 -5.10
N TYR A 164 -23.99 -2.25 -4.46
CA TYR A 164 -25.40 -1.88 -4.37
C TYR A 164 -26.01 -2.22 -3.00
N SER A 165 -27.12 -1.55 -2.69
CA SER A 165 -28.06 -1.91 -1.64
C SER A 165 -29.33 -2.49 -2.24
N LEU A 166 -30.02 -3.30 -1.46
CA LEU A 166 -31.27 -3.96 -1.81
C LEU A 166 -32.20 -3.85 -0.59
N ALA A 167 -33.41 -3.35 -0.79
CA ALA A 167 -34.43 -3.29 0.26
C ALA A 167 -34.96 -4.70 0.59
N ALA A 168 -35.66 -4.84 1.71
CA ALA A 168 -36.32 -6.10 2.09
C ALA A 168 -37.31 -6.54 0.99
N GLY A 169 -37.20 -7.78 0.51
CA GLY A 169 -38.03 -8.36 -0.56
C GLY A 169 -37.71 -7.85 -1.97
N GLU A 170 -36.60 -7.13 -2.18
CA GLU A 170 -36.23 -6.61 -3.50
C GLU A 170 -35.37 -7.61 -4.29
N ASP A 171 -35.70 -7.76 -5.58
CA ASP A 171 -34.90 -8.47 -6.58
C ASP A 171 -34.18 -7.49 -7.49
N LYS A 172 -32.91 -7.78 -7.80
CA LYS A 172 -32.11 -6.97 -8.70
C LYS A 172 -31.19 -7.82 -9.57
N THR A 173 -31.27 -7.57 -10.87
CA THR A 173 -30.25 -8.04 -11.80
C THR A 173 -29.15 -7.00 -11.88
N VAL A 174 -27.92 -7.41 -11.66
CA VAL A 174 -26.75 -6.54 -11.69
C VAL A 174 -25.82 -7.04 -12.78
N ASP A 175 -25.81 -6.28 -13.87
CA ASP A 175 -24.83 -6.41 -14.92
C ASP A 175 -23.56 -5.68 -14.50
N TYR A 176 -22.43 -6.38 -14.49
CA TYR A 176 -21.14 -5.73 -14.29
C TYR A 176 -20.15 -6.13 -15.36
N THR A 177 -19.42 -5.11 -15.79
CA THR A 177 -18.30 -5.25 -16.70
C THR A 177 -17.06 -5.49 -15.86
N GLN A 178 -16.54 -6.70 -15.87
CA GLN A 178 -15.23 -6.96 -15.31
C GLN A 178 -14.20 -6.63 -16.38
N THR A 179 -13.46 -5.55 -16.16
CA THR A 179 -12.29 -5.25 -16.98
C THR A 179 -11.13 -6.03 -16.37
N GLN A 180 -10.60 -6.99 -17.11
CA GLN A 180 -9.35 -7.66 -16.81
C GLN A 180 -8.29 -7.16 -17.79
N GLY A 181 -7.07 -6.94 -17.30
CA GLY A 181 -5.99 -6.38 -18.11
C GLY A 181 -5.95 -4.85 -18.14
N MET A 182 -5.24 -4.30 -19.13
CA MET A 182 -4.76 -2.93 -19.15
C MET A 182 -5.87 -1.87 -19.20
N GLN A 183 -5.84 -0.90 -18.27
CA GLN A 183 -6.43 0.42 -18.49
C GLN A 183 -5.28 1.41 -18.78
N GLU A 184 -5.15 1.83 -20.04
CA GLU A 184 -4.09 2.73 -20.50
C GLU A 184 -4.14 4.05 -19.72
N SER A 185 -3.01 4.46 -19.12
CA SER A 185 -2.85 5.83 -18.65
C SER A 185 -1.57 6.49 -19.20
N SER A 186 -1.81 7.56 -19.96
CA SER A 186 -0.91 8.62 -20.46
C SER A 186 0.18 8.34 -21.50
N SER A 187 0.60 7.09 -21.76
CA SER A 187 1.78 6.85 -22.62
C SER A 187 1.54 5.82 -23.72
N ASP A 188 1.81 6.23 -24.96
CA ASP A 188 1.77 5.40 -26.18
C ASP A 188 2.55 4.09 -25.97
N THR A 189 2.05 2.96 -26.47
CA THR A 189 2.67 1.62 -26.29
C THR A 189 4.16 1.60 -26.65
N ARG A 190 4.57 2.37 -27.66
CA ARG A 190 5.99 2.59 -28.02
C ARG A 190 6.82 3.19 -26.90
N THR A 191 6.25 4.12 -26.13
CA THR A 191 6.87 4.74 -24.96
C THR A 191 7.03 3.73 -23.84
N VAL A 192 6.01 2.88 -23.59
CA VAL A 192 6.07 1.84 -22.55
C VAL A 192 7.10 0.78 -22.88
N THR A 193 7.08 0.21 -24.10
CA THR A 193 8.03 -0.84 -24.48
C THR A 193 9.44 -0.29 -24.72
N GLY A 194 9.57 0.92 -25.25
CA GLY A 194 10.84 1.63 -25.37
C GLY A 194 11.40 2.10 -24.02
N SER A 195 10.57 2.14 -22.97
CA SER A 195 11.03 2.47 -21.62
C SER A 195 11.82 1.33 -20.98
N VAL A 196 11.49 0.09 -21.35
CA VAL A 196 12.02 -1.14 -20.73
C VAL A 196 12.93 -1.94 -21.67
N SER A 197 12.75 -1.82 -22.98
CA SER A 197 13.52 -2.57 -23.99
C SER A 197 14.17 -1.64 -25.03
N ALA A 198 15.36 -2.02 -25.52
CA ALA A 198 16.09 -1.27 -26.55
C ALA A 198 15.41 -1.27 -27.93
N SER A 199 14.35 -2.07 -28.12
CA SER A 199 13.62 -2.22 -29.37
C SER A 199 12.18 -1.75 -29.20
N ALA A 200 11.86 -0.55 -29.69
CA ALA A 200 10.51 0.06 -29.67
C ALA A 200 9.46 -0.66 -30.55
N GLY A 201 9.62 -1.96 -30.81
CA GLY A 201 8.73 -2.77 -31.66
C GLY A 201 8.55 -4.23 -31.21
N GLY A 202 9.13 -4.67 -30.08
CA GLY A 202 8.79 -5.96 -29.48
C GLY A 202 7.51 -5.81 -28.66
N GLY A 203 6.51 -6.67 -28.85
CA GLY A 203 5.24 -6.56 -28.13
C GLY A 203 5.34 -6.75 -26.60
N TRP A 204 4.22 -7.05 -25.94
CA TRP A 204 4.15 -7.13 -24.48
C TRP A 204 5.00 -8.24 -23.84
N GLY A 205 5.32 -9.31 -24.58
CA GLY A 205 6.13 -10.43 -24.08
C GLY A 205 7.51 -9.99 -23.56
N PRO A 206 8.34 -9.32 -24.38
CA PRO A 206 9.62 -8.73 -23.94
C PRO A 206 9.52 -7.74 -22.77
N PHE A 207 8.46 -6.93 -22.71
CA PHE A 207 8.21 -6.01 -21.59
C PHE A 207 7.97 -6.78 -20.29
N SER A 208 7.00 -7.70 -20.29
CA SER A 208 6.67 -8.53 -19.12
C SER A 208 7.87 -9.36 -18.67
N ALA A 209 8.64 -9.93 -19.60
CA ALA A 209 9.84 -10.69 -19.26
C ALA A 209 10.90 -9.82 -18.55
N SER A 210 11.13 -8.59 -19.03
CA SER A 210 12.11 -7.67 -18.45
C SER A 210 11.67 -7.15 -17.08
N VAL A 211 10.40 -6.79 -16.94
CA VAL A 211 9.82 -6.38 -15.65
C VAL A 211 9.83 -7.54 -14.66
N ASN A 212 9.42 -8.75 -15.07
CA ASN A 212 9.45 -9.93 -14.22
C ASN A 212 10.87 -10.31 -13.80
N ALA A 213 11.83 -10.22 -14.71
CA ALA A 213 13.24 -10.45 -14.38
C ALA A 213 13.73 -9.44 -13.33
N SER A 214 13.44 -8.15 -13.54
CA SER A 214 13.83 -7.08 -12.62
C SER A 214 13.19 -7.23 -11.24
N LEU A 215 11.87 -7.45 -11.19
CA LEU A 215 11.12 -7.65 -9.96
C LEU A 215 11.50 -8.95 -9.24
N SER A 216 11.79 -10.02 -9.99
CA SER A 216 12.21 -11.30 -9.39
C SER A 216 13.66 -11.25 -8.90
N GLN A 217 14.53 -10.44 -9.51
CA GLN A 217 15.91 -10.27 -9.07
C GLN A 217 16.00 -9.52 -7.74
N SER A 218 15.12 -8.54 -7.53
CA SER A 218 15.05 -7.73 -6.30
C SER A 218 14.23 -8.39 -5.19
N SER A 219 13.39 -9.37 -5.54
CA SER A 219 12.56 -10.13 -4.61
C SER A 219 13.20 -11.47 -4.23
N THR A 220 12.69 -12.13 -3.19
CA THR A 220 12.99 -13.55 -2.92
C THR A 220 11.99 -14.49 -3.58
N LYS A 221 11.02 -13.97 -4.34
CA LYS A 221 9.91 -14.70 -4.93
C LYS A 221 9.78 -14.42 -6.42
N SER A 222 9.27 -15.39 -7.16
CA SER A 222 8.92 -15.21 -8.57
C SER A 222 7.79 -14.21 -8.70
N GLN A 223 8.06 -13.11 -9.40
CA GLN A 223 7.07 -12.09 -9.71
C GLN A 223 6.57 -12.39 -11.12
N GLN A 224 5.29 -12.77 -11.25
CA GLN A 224 4.66 -13.01 -12.55
C GLN A 224 3.69 -11.89 -12.86
N VAL A 225 4.14 -10.95 -13.67
CA VAL A 225 3.29 -9.98 -14.36
C VAL A 225 3.04 -10.51 -15.76
N THR A 226 1.78 -10.75 -16.08
CA THR A 226 1.34 -10.97 -17.46
C THR A 226 0.68 -9.69 -17.94
N VAL A 227 1.34 -8.96 -18.86
CA VAL A 227 0.69 -7.83 -19.53
C VAL A 227 0.03 -8.36 -20.79
N SER A 228 -1.31 -8.45 -20.76
CA SER A 228 -2.13 -8.83 -21.92
C SER A 228 -3.08 -7.69 -22.31
N THR A 229 -3.56 -7.75 -23.55
CA THR A 229 -4.62 -6.84 -24.05
C THR A 229 -5.86 -6.92 -23.17
N GLN A 230 -6.46 -5.75 -22.92
CA GLN A 230 -7.70 -5.61 -22.13
C GLN A 230 -8.73 -6.64 -22.59
N THR A 231 -9.15 -7.50 -21.65
CA THR A 231 -10.23 -8.45 -21.84
C THR A 231 -11.40 -7.99 -21.00
N THR A 232 -12.46 -7.55 -21.68
CA THR A 232 -13.70 -7.14 -21.04
C THR A 232 -14.63 -8.33 -21.01
N SER A 233 -14.93 -8.84 -19.82
CA SER A 233 -15.95 -9.87 -19.63
C SER A 233 -17.21 -9.25 -19.03
N PHE A 234 -18.36 -9.63 -19.57
CA PHE A 234 -19.66 -9.23 -19.06
C PHE A 234 -20.22 -10.36 -18.20
N THR A 235 -20.56 -10.04 -16.95
CA THR A 235 -21.24 -10.97 -16.04
C THR A 235 -22.56 -10.33 -15.60
N SER A 236 -23.63 -11.11 -15.68
CA SER A 236 -24.96 -10.74 -15.19
C SER A 236 -25.30 -11.68 -14.05
N ASN A 237 -25.43 -11.14 -12.84
CA ASN A 237 -25.88 -11.90 -11.68
C ASN A 237 -27.23 -11.37 -11.21
N GLN A 238 -28.09 -12.28 -10.77
CA GLN A 238 -29.35 -11.94 -10.12
C GLN A 238 -29.20 -12.09 -8.61
N TYR A 239 -29.65 -11.08 -7.88
CA TYR A 239 -29.63 -11.03 -6.43
C TYR A 239 -31.04 -10.78 -5.92
N SER A 240 -31.39 -11.45 -4.82
CA SER A 240 -32.69 -11.32 -4.16
C SER A 240 -32.47 -11.13 -2.66
N ASN A 241 -33.22 -10.21 -2.06
CA ASN A 241 -33.22 -10.00 -0.61
C ASN A 241 -34.45 -10.62 0.04
N ASP A 242 -34.36 -11.88 0.44
CA ASP A 242 -35.45 -12.56 1.14
C ASP A 242 -35.56 -12.17 2.63
N ASP A 243 -34.65 -11.34 3.14
CA ASP A 243 -34.65 -10.88 4.53
C ASP A 243 -35.63 -9.72 4.78
N SER A 244 -35.97 -9.52 6.05
CA SER A 244 -36.87 -8.45 6.51
C SER A 244 -36.21 -7.07 6.66
N HIS A 245 -34.92 -6.96 6.34
CA HIS A 245 -34.13 -5.73 6.47
C HIS A 245 -33.34 -5.46 5.18
N GLY A 246 -32.90 -4.21 5.00
CA GLY A 246 -32.06 -3.85 3.87
C GLY A 246 -30.64 -4.39 4.03
N TRP A 247 -30.12 -5.00 2.96
CA TRP A 247 -28.72 -5.46 2.90
C TRP A 247 -27.91 -4.68 1.86
N MET A 248 -26.60 -4.55 2.11
CA MET A 248 -25.64 -3.95 1.20
C MET A 248 -24.58 -4.96 0.78
N CYS A 249 -24.24 -4.95 -0.51
CA CYS A 249 -23.18 -5.75 -1.11
C CYS A 249 -22.08 -4.83 -1.67
N LEU A 250 -20.84 -5.05 -1.26
CA LEU A 250 -19.67 -4.34 -1.76
C LEU A 250 -18.82 -5.27 -2.62
N PHE A 251 -18.42 -4.80 -3.81
CA PHE A 251 -17.56 -5.55 -4.70
C PHE A 251 -16.14 -4.96 -4.67
N TRP A 252 -15.17 -5.83 -4.49
CA TRP A 252 -13.75 -5.49 -4.42
C TRP A 252 -12.99 -6.22 -5.51
N GLN A 253 -12.05 -5.53 -6.13
CA GLN A 253 -11.15 -6.11 -7.10
C GLN A 253 -9.71 -5.84 -6.70
N LEU A 254 -8.91 -6.91 -6.61
CA LEU A 254 -7.48 -6.77 -6.42
C LEU A 254 -6.90 -6.11 -7.67
N THR A 255 -6.37 -4.91 -7.50
CA THR A 255 -5.84 -4.08 -8.57
C THR A 255 -4.34 -3.96 -8.41
N ASP A 256 -3.62 -4.23 -9.49
CA ASP A 256 -2.17 -4.15 -9.61
C ASP A 256 -1.80 -2.96 -10.49
N VAL A 257 -0.84 -2.17 -10.03
CA VAL A 257 -0.35 -0.98 -10.71
C VAL A 257 1.16 -1.09 -10.82
N LEU A 258 1.62 -1.27 -12.06
CA LEU A 258 3.02 -1.23 -12.41
C LEU A 258 3.37 0.14 -12.93
N THR A 259 4.35 0.79 -12.32
CA THR A 259 4.77 2.13 -12.75
C THR A 259 6.25 2.12 -13.04
N VAL A 260 6.61 2.59 -14.23
CA VAL A 260 8.00 2.78 -14.66
C VAL A 260 8.36 4.24 -14.47
N PHE A 261 9.47 4.47 -13.79
CA PHE A 261 10.01 5.79 -13.51
C PHE A 261 11.36 5.97 -14.19
N ASP A 262 11.68 7.22 -14.52
CA ASP A 262 13.04 7.60 -14.88
C ASP A 262 13.95 7.66 -13.65
N GLU A 263 15.24 7.94 -13.86
CA GLU A 263 16.23 8.07 -12.81
C GLU A 263 15.95 9.20 -11.80
N THR A 264 15.06 10.14 -12.13
CA THR A 264 14.66 11.26 -11.28
C THR A 264 13.39 10.96 -10.48
N GLY A 265 12.74 9.83 -10.73
CA GLY A 265 11.44 9.48 -10.14
C GLY A 265 10.24 10.08 -10.87
N THR A 266 10.43 10.59 -12.09
CA THR A 266 9.31 11.01 -12.95
C THR A 266 8.67 9.78 -13.58
N GLN A 267 7.35 9.68 -13.50
CA GLN A 267 6.60 8.58 -14.11
C GLN A 267 6.69 8.65 -15.64
N LEU A 268 7.21 7.58 -16.25
CA LEU A 268 7.30 7.41 -17.70
C LEU A 268 6.13 6.62 -18.28
N ALA A 269 5.63 5.64 -17.53
CA ALA A 269 4.53 4.78 -17.94
C ALA A 269 3.88 4.14 -16.72
N SER A 270 2.58 3.83 -16.80
CA SER A 270 1.92 2.97 -15.82
C SER A 270 0.94 2.02 -16.50
N ILE A 271 0.90 0.80 -15.97
CA ILE A 271 0.00 -0.26 -16.40
C ILE A 271 -0.84 -0.62 -15.18
N VAL A 272 -2.15 -0.45 -15.31
CA VAL A 272 -3.12 -0.90 -14.32
C VAL A 272 -3.74 -2.20 -14.84
N SER A 273 -3.67 -3.25 -14.04
CA SER A 273 -4.31 -4.53 -14.32
C SER A 273 -5.12 -4.97 -13.12
N ALA A 274 -6.32 -5.50 -13.35
CA ALA A 274 -7.17 -5.96 -12.28
C ALA A 274 -7.35 -7.49 -12.36
N THR A 275 -7.20 -8.15 -11.21
CA THR A 275 -7.36 -9.61 -11.09
C THR A 275 -8.84 -9.95 -10.93
N GLY A 276 -9.30 -11.03 -11.57
CA GLY A 276 -10.64 -11.57 -11.37
C GLY A 276 -10.65 -12.90 -10.62
N PRO A 277 -11.78 -13.30 -10.01
CA PRO A 277 -13.06 -12.58 -9.88
C PRO A 277 -13.03 -11.48 -8.82
N SER A 278 -14.02 -10.58 -8.82
CA SER A 278 -14.24 -9.63 -7.73
C SER A 278 -14.71 -10.37 -6.47
N VAL A 279 -14.18 -9.98 -5.30
CA VAL A 279 -14.64 -10.45 -4.00
C VAL A 279 -15.92 -9.69 -3.63
N VAL A 280 -16.98 -10.42 -3.27
CA VAL A 280 -18.21 -9.84 -2.74
C VAL A 280 -18.11 -9.84 -1.23
N TRP A 281 -18.16 -8.66 -0.62
CA TRP A 281 -18.33 -8.51 0.81
C TRP A 281 -19.78 -8.16 1.11
N GLY A 282 -20.43 -9.01 1.91
CA GLY A 282 -21.84 -8.93 2.22
C GLY A 282 -22.52 -10.29 2.16
N PRO A 283 -23.81 -10.35 2.50
CA PRO A 283 -24.66 -9.19 2.80
C PRO A 283 -24.50 -8.62 4.20
N VAL A 284 -24.61 -7.30 4.31
CA VAL A 284 -24.57 -6.61 5.61
C VAL A 284 -25.83 -5.84 5.90
N ASP A 285 -26.40 -6.16 7.06
CA ASP A 285 -27.53 -5.49 7.68
C ASP A 285 -27.13 -4.06 8.07
N VAL A 286 -27.64 -3.11 7.30
CA VAL A 286 -27.31 -1.69 7.47
C VAL A 286 -27.79 -1.16 8.82
N ASP A 287 -28.88 -1.72 9.36
CA ASP A 287 -29.49 -1.27 10.62
C ASP A 287 -28.65 -1.64 11.85
N LYS A 288 -27.75 -2.64 11.71
CA LYS A 288 -26.80 -3.02 12.77
C LYS A 288 -25.56 -2.14 12.80
N LEU A 289 -25.07 -1.68 11.65
CA LEU A 289 -23.86 -0.84 11.56
C LEU A 289 -24.05 0.51 12.29
N VAL A 290 -25.24 1.12 12.19
CA VAL A 290 -25.52 2.44 12.77
C VAL A 290 -25.46 2.44 14.31
N LYS A 291 -25.58 1.26 14.95
CA LYS A 291 -25.70 1.17 16.42
C LYS A 291 -24.38 0.99 17.17
N GLU A 292 -23.28 0.61 16.50
CA GLU A 292 -22.03 0.24 17.18
C GLU A 292 -21.06 1.42 17.46
N ASP A 293 -21.23 2.59 16.82
CA ASP A 293 -20.25 3.71 16.86
C ASP A 293 -20.69 4.95 17.68
N LEU A 294 -21.53 4.81 18.72
CA LEU A 294 -21.98 5.96 19.53
C LEU A 294 -21.03 6.39 20.66
N ASP A 295 -19.94 5.67 20.93
CA ASP A 295 -18.95 6.09 21.93
C ASP A 295 -17.79 6.85 21.27
N PRO A 296 -17.65 8.17 21.48
CA PRO A 296 -16.53 8.92 20.94
C PRO A 296 -15.21 8.45 21.56
N PRO A 297 -14.11 8.38 20.79
CA PRO A 297 -12.81 8.01 21.32
C PRO A 297 -12.39 8.99 22.42
N ALA A 298 -11.78 8.44 23.49
CA ALA A 298 -11.26 9.23 24.60
C ALA A 298 -10.30 10.32 24.09
N PRO A 299 -10.31 11.52 24.70
CA PRO A 299 -9.43 12.61 24.27
C PRO A 299 -7.95 12.20 24.39
N PRO A 300 -7.10 12.62 23.45
CA PRO A 300 -5.70 12.23 23.42
C PRO A 300 -4.95 12.75 24.65
N THR A 301 -4.27 11.84 25.35
CA THR A 301 -3.36 12.16 26.46
C THR A 301 -2.11 12.85 25.90
N GLU A 302 -1.80 14.07 26.36
CA GLU A 302 -0.55 14.75 26.00
C GLU A 302 0.68 13.90 26.37
N ILE A 303 1.50 13.57 25.37
CA ILE A 303 2.74 12.81 25.55
C ILE A 303 3.81 13.74 26.13
N ARG A 304 4.41 13.35 27.26
CA ARG A 304 5.59 14.02 27.83
C ARG A 304 6.78 13.94 26.88
N HIS A 305 7.41 15.10 26.68
CA HIS A 305 8.56 15.35 25.83
C HIS A 305 9.83 14.61 26.31
N ASP A 306 10.19 13.52 25.64
CA ASP A 306 11.59 13.12 25.45
C ASP A 306 11.83 12.98 23.95
N THR A 307 12.44 14.00 23.35
CA THR A 307 12.65 14.07 21.91
C THR A 307 13.91 13.27 21.55
N PRO A 308 13.83 12.25 20.70
CA PRO A 308 15.01 11.54 20.23
C PRO A 308 15.79 12.42 19.24
N GLU A 309 17.10 12.45 19.41
CA GLU A 309 18.00 13.28 18.61
C GLU A 309 18.38 12.56 17.30
N ILE A 310 18.04 13.17 16.16
CA ILE A 310 18.51 12.74 14.84
C ILE A 310 19.92 13.28 14.64
N VAL A 311 20.91 12.38 14.62
CA VAL A 311 22.32 12.79 14.59
C VAL A 311 22.85 12.99 13.17
N SER A 312 22.33 12.26 12.19
CA SER A 312 22.77 12.45 10.80
C SER A 312 21.84 11.79 9.79
N VAL A 313 21.67 12.46 8.65
CA VAL A 313 21.26 11.85 7.39
C VAL A 313 22.50 11.85 6.50
N ARG A 314 22.95 10.68 6.05
CA ARG A 314 24.05 10.61 5.08
C ARG A 314 23.45 10.36 3.69
N PRO A 315 23.68 11.25 2.70
CA PRO A 315 23.40 10.92 1.31
C PRO A 315 24.32 9.78 0.85
N ALA A 316 23.85 9.00 -0.11
CA ALA A 316 24.64 7.97 -0.79
C ALA A 316 25.84 8.57 -1.52
#